data_AF-A0A6B2ZC55-F1
#
_entry.id   AF-A0A6B2ZC55-F1
#
_cell.length_a   1.000
_cell.length_b   1.000
_cell.length_c   1.000
_cell.angle_alpha   90.00
_cell.angle_beta   90.00
_cell.angle_gamma   90.00
#
_symmetry.space_group_name_H-M   'P 1'
#
loop_
_entity.id
_entity.type
_entity.pdbx_description
1 polymer ?
#
loop_
_entity_poly.entity_id
_entity_poly.type
_entity_poly.pdbx_seq_one_letter_code
_entity_poly.pdbx_strand_id
1 'polypeptide(L)'
;MGRSPYTRERLAEAVAASTTWTDLMHRLGLPENGGRRRTLQRKAAEYGLDTSHFKQRGPWKKYPDSAIAAAVKCSTSLREVVNKLGVPPASGTLSHIGRRIAAAGIDVSHFPGLNRPQTDLPFTTDELRAAAASAESIRGTARSLGIPDDGRSRSALASLLRRRGVDTSHFRNARLAIPEDALRHVVPPSTSYADVMRALGLEVNDTNHRRVRRKIVQLKLDTGHFIRRSWATQQVPEPRAVAPTTLIVKPPGSSRTNRTRLHRALQEVGIPYRCVSCGNPGEWLGQSFTLQIDHINGDWLDNRAENLRYLCPNCHALTDTWCRNRRPRSRTRT
;
A
#
# COMPACT_ATOMS: atom_id res chain seq x y z
N MET A 1 -24.85 -16.96 21.02
CA MET A 1 -24.49 -17.64 19.74
C MET A 1 -24.86 -16.74 18.57
N GLY A 2 -23.90 -15.99 18.04
CA GLY A 2 -24.15 -15.09 16.90
C GLY A 2 -24.27 -15.89 15.60
N ARG A 3 -25.48 -15.99 15.04
CA ARG A 3 -25.69 -16.56 13.69
C ARG A 3 -24.82 -15.78 12.70
N SER A 4 -23.91 -16.48 12.01
CA SER A 4 -23.00 -15.87 11.03
C SER A 4 -23.79 -15.00 10.05
N PRO A 5 -23.35 -13.75 9.79
CA PRO A 5 -24.05 -12.82 8.91
C PRO A 5 -24.03 -13.25 7.43
N TYR A 6 -23.31 -14.33 7.11
CA TYR A 6 -23.13 -14.86 5.75
C TYR A 6 -23.91 -16.16 5.49
N THR A 7 -24.84 -16.53 6.37
CA THR A 7 -25.76 -17.66 6.13
C THR A 7 -26.68 -17.34 4.96
N ARG A 8 -27.04 -18.36 4.15
CA ARG A 8 -27.86 -18.17 2.95
C ARG A 8 -29.22 -17.57 3.29
N GLU A 9 -29.85 -18.05 4.36
CA GLU A 9 -31.18 -17.66 4.81
C GLU A 9 -31.19 -16.19 5.24
N ARG A 10 -30.24 -15.81 6.10
CA ARG A 10 -30.11 -14.43 6.59
C ARG A 10 -29.73 -13.45 5.48
N LEU A 11 -28.87 -13.88 4.55
CA LEU A 11 -28.48 -13.04 3.42
C LEU A 11 -29.65 -12.87 2.44
N ALA A 12 -30.43 -13.90 2.18
CA ALA A 12 -31.61 -13.83 1.32
C ALA A 12 -32.66 -12.86 1.88
N GLU A 13 -32.98 -12.98 3.18
CA GLU A 13 -33.90 -12.08 3.88
C GLU A 13 -33.40 -10.63 3.83
N ALA A 14 -32.12 -10.42 4.17
CA ALA A 14 -31.53 -9.09 4.17
C ALA A 14 -31.45 -8.50 2.75
N VAL A 15 -31.19 -9.29 1.71
CA VAL A 15 -31.16 -8.85 0.31
C VAL A 15 -32.56 -8.46 -0.17
N ALA A 16 -33.58 -9.26 0.10
CA ALA A 16 -34.96 -8.93 -0.28
C ALA A 16 -35.42 -7.60 0.36
N ALA A 17 -35.00 -7.34 1.59
CA ALA A 17 -35.37 -6.13 2.32
C ALA A 17 -34.48 -4.91 2.02
N SER A 18 -33.37 -5.08 1.29
CA SER A 18 -32.41 -4.02 1.00
C SER A 18 -32.60 -3.40 -0.38
N THR A 19 -32.27 -2.13 -0.50
CA THR A 19 -32.31 -1.40 -1.78
C THR A 19 -30.92 -1.02 -2.29
N THR A 20 -29.88 -1.15 -1.46
CA THR A 20 -28.48 -0.90 -1.83
C THR A 20 -27.54 -1.82 -1.07
N TRP A 21 -26.30 -1.98 -1.56
CA TRP A 21 -25.25 -2.71 -0.83
C TRP A 21 -24.91 -2.09 0.53
N THR A 22 -25.08 -0.78 0.69
CA THR A 22 -24.86 -0.08 1.95
C THR A 22 -25.97 -0.38 2.95
N ASP A 23 -27.23 -0.32 2.50
CA ASP A 23 -28.42 -0.71 3.26
C ASP A 23 -28.33 -2.18 3.73
N LEU A 24 -27.89 -3.09 2.85
CA LEU A 24 -27.62 -4.48 3.19
C LEU A 24 -26.58 -4.63 4.30
N MET A 25 -25.47 -3.88 4.23
CA MET A 25 -24.44 -3.93 5.28
C MET A 25 -24.97 -3.41 6.62
N HIS A 26 -25.75 -2.32 6.62
CA HIS A 26 -26.39 -1.79 7.83
C HIS A 26 -27.35 -2.79 8.46
N ARG A 27 -28.22 -3.42 7.66
CA ARG A 27 -29.17 -4.45 8.14
C ARG A 27 -28.49 -5.71 8.69
N LEU A 28 -27.32 -6.04 8.16
CA LEU A 28 -26.49 -7.14 8.68
C LEU A 28 -25.63 -6.73 9.89
N GLY A 29 -25.71 -5.48 10.36
CA GLY A 29 -24.90 -4.96 11.45
C GLY A 29 -23.41 -4.87 11.11
N LEU A 30 -23.08 -4.71 9.82
CA LEU A 30 -21.71 -4.68 9.32
C LEU A 30 -21.28 -3.24 9.03
N PRO A 31 -20.08 -2.81 9.50
CA PRO A 31 -19.52 -1.51 9.14
C PRO A 31 -19.25 -1.41 7.63
N GLU A 32 -19.40 -0.21 7.09
CA GLU A 32 -19.18 0.10 5.68
C GLU A 32 -17.71 -0.09 5.29
N ASN A 33 -17.41 -1.23 4.64
CA ASN A 33 -16.05 -1.57 4.21
C ASN A 33 -16.09 -2.20 2.81
N GLY A 34 -15.29 -1.66 1.88
CA GLY A 34 -15.22 -2.13 0.49
C GLY A 34 -14.73 -3.56 0.30
N GLY A 35 -13.98 -4.12 1.26
CA GLY A 35 -13.62 -5.53 1.30
C GLY A 35 -14.80 -6.43 1.68
N ARG A 36 -15.57 -6.04 2.71
CA ARG A 36 -16.76 -6.78 3.14
C ARG A 36 -17.87 -6.73 2.11
N ARG A 37 -18.06 -5.58 1.45
CA ARG A 37 -18.96 -5.46 0.30
C ARG A 37 -18.64 -6.47 -0.81
N ARG A 38 -17.35 -6.66 -1.15
CA ARG A 38 -16.92 -7.67 -2.12
C ARG A 38 -17.22 -9.10 -1.65
N THR A 39 -17.06 -9.38 -0.36
CA THR A 39 -17.43 -10.68 0.22
C THR A 39 -18.93 -10.94 0.11
N LEU A 40 -19.77 -9.95 0.43
CA LEU A 40 -21.23 -10.05 0.31
C LEU A 40 -21.67 -10.21 -1.15
N GLN A 41 -21.06 -9.48 -2.08
CA GLN A 41 -21.31 -9.63 -3.52
C GLN A 41 -20.98 -11.03 -4.02
N ARG A 42 -19.83 -11.57 -3.63
CA ARG A 42 -19.45 -12.95 -3.96
C ARG A 42 -20.42 -13.96 -3.36
N LYS A 43 -20.83 -13.78 -2.10
CA LYS A 43 -21.76 -14.68 -1.41
C LYS A 43 -23.17 -14.62 -1.99
N ALA A 44 -23.65 -13.44 -2.36
CA ALA A 44 -24.93 -13.28 -3.05
C ALA A 44 -24.92 -13.98 -4.42
N ALA A 45 -23.83 -13.86 -5.18
CA ALA A 45 -23.65 -14.59 -6.44
C ALA A 45 -23.55 -16.11 -6.24
N GLU A 46 -22.79 -16.57 -5.24
CA GLU A 46 -22.64 -17.98 -4.86
C GLU A 46 -23.98 -18.61 -4.47
N TYR A 47 -24.85 -17.86 -3.79
CA TYR A 47 -26.17 -18.33 -3.37
C TYR A 47 -27.30 -18.05 -4.37
N GLY A 48 -26.99 -17.45 -5.52
CA GLY A 48 -27.97 -17.13 -6.55
C GLY A 48 -29.04 -16.13 -6.11
N LEU A 49 -28.69 -15.19 -5.22
CA LEU A 49 -29.64 -14.19 -4.72
C LEU A 49 -29.82 -13.06 -5.75
N ASP A 50 -31.07 -12.74 -6.07
CA ASP A 50 -31.38 -11.62 -6.93
C ASP A 50 -31.02 -10.30 -6.22
N THR A 51 -30.14 -9.53 -6.85
CA THR A 51 -29.71 -8.20 -6.40
C THR A 51 -29.90 -7.15 -7.49
N SER A 52 -30.68 -7.47 -8.53
CA SER A 52 -30.97 -6.58 -9.66
C SER A 52 -31.77 -5.35 -9.24
N HIS A 53 -32.62 -5.48 -8.22
CA HIS A 53 -33.40 -4.39 -7.60
C HIS A 53 -32.55 -3.43 -6.78
N PHE A 54 -31.30 -3.79 -6.45
CA PHE A 54 -30.42 -2.87 -5.76
C PHE A 54 -30.15 -1.69 -6.69
N LYS A 55 -30.52 -0.48 -6.25
CA LYS A 55 -30.16 0.76 -6.93
C LYS A 55 -28.65 0.76 -7.07
N GLN A 56 -28.19 0.45 -8.27
CA GLN A 56 -26.85 0.81 -8.66
C GLN A 56 -26.84 2.32 -8.50
N ARG A 57 -26.01 2.86 -7.60
CA ARG A 57 -25.50 4.20 -7.82
C ARG A 57 -24.86 4.09 -9.19
N GLY A 58 -25.60 4.50 -10.23
CA GLY A 58 -25.05 4.68 -11.56
C GLY A 58 -23.73 5.42 -11.38
N PRO A 59 -22.68 5.08 -12.15
CA PRO A 59 -21.36 5.65 -11.93
C PRO A 59 -21.57 7.14 -11.78
N TRP A 60 -21.28 7.67 -10.58
CA TRP A 60 -21.39 9.08 -10.30
C TRP A 60 -20.35 9.72 -11.22
N LYS A 61 -20.77 10.00 -12.46
CA LYS A 61 -19.94 10.57 -13.50
C LYS A 61 -19.84 12.01 -13.09
N LYS A 62 -18.87 12.29 -12.21
CA LYS A 62 -18.52 13.63 -11.73
C LYS A 62 -18.44 14.65 -12.88
N TYR A 63 -18.18 14.16 -14.10
CA TYR A 63 -18.24 14.90 -15.36
C TYR A 63 -19.03 14.06 -16.38
N PRO A 64 -20.16 14.49 -16.95
CA PRO A 64 -20.77 13.79 -18.07
C PRO A 64 -19.87 13.86 -19.33
N ASP A 65 -20.00 12.90 -20.25
CA ASP A 65 -19.17 12.87 -21.47
C ASP A 65 -19.39 14.14 -22.34
N SER A 66 -20.60 14.72 -22.29
CA SER A 66 -20.93 16.01 -22.90
C SER A 66 -20.14 17.19 -22.32
N ALA A 67 -19.96 17.24 -21.00
CA ALA A 67 -19.15 18.28 -20.36
C ALA A 67 -17.65 18.14 -20.71
N ILE A 68 -17.16 16.90 -20.82
CA ILE A 68 -15.79 16.64 -21.28
C ILE A 68 -15.63 17.10 -22.73
N ALA A 69 -16.59 16.78 -23.62
CA ALA A 69 -16.54 17.20 -25.02
C ALA A 69 -16.57 18.73 -25.18
N ALA A 70 -17.42 19.43 -24.41
CA ALA A 70 -17.46 20.89 -24.40
C ALA A 70 -16.14 21.51 -23.91
N ALA A 71 -15.56 20.95 -22.86
CA ALA A 71 -14.26 21.40 -22.35
C ALA A 71 -13.13 21.15 -23.37
N VAL A 72 -13.13 19.99 -24.05
CA VAL A 72 -12.15 19.65 -25.09
C VAL A 72 -12.19 20.63 -26.27
N LYS A 73 -13.37 20.94 -26.80
CA LYS A 73 -13.52 21.86 -27.96
C LYS A 73 -12.88 23.22 -27.75
N CYS A 74 -12.84 23.70 -26.51
CA CYS A 74 -12.34 25.03 -26.17
C CYS A 74 -10.95 24.98 -25.50
N SER A 75 -10.25 23.86 -25.56
CA SER A 75 -8.96 23.67 -24.90
C SER A 75 -7.89 23.25 -25.89
N THR A 76 -6.63 23.42 -25.51
CA THR A 76 -5.47 22.96 -26.29
C THR A 76 -4.64 21.93 -25.51
N SER A 77 -4.98 21.70 -24.24
CA SER A 77 -4.31 20.74 -23.37
C SER A 77 -5.27 20.05 -22.41
N LEU A 78 -4.94 18.82 -21.99
CA LEU A 78 -5.68 18.10 -20.95
C LEU A 78 -5.72 18.86 -19.62
N ARG A 79 -4.70 19.69 -19.34
CA ARG A 79 -4.67 20.51 -18.13
C ARG A 79 -5.76 21.57 -18.16
N GLU A 80 -5.95 22.23 -19.29
CA GLU A 80 -7.05 23.20 -19.48
C GLU A 80 -8.41 22.52 -19.42
N VAL A 81 -8.56 21.34 -20.03
CA VAL A 81 -9.81 20.56 -19.93
C VAL A 81 -10.16 20.30 -18.46
N VAL A 82 -9.20 19.81 -17.69
CA VAL A 82 -9.39 19.49 -16.27
C VAL A 82 -9.66 20.75 -15.43
N ASN A 83 -9.00 21.87 -15.73
CA ASN A 83 -9.27 23.16 -15.11
C ASN A 83 -10.69 23.67 -15.42
N LYS A 84 -11.15 23.57 -16.68
CA LYS A 84 -12.52 23.95 -17.09
C LYS A 84 -13.60 23.06 -16.50
N LEU A 85 -13.26 21.81 -16.19
CA LEU A 85 -14.11 20.90 -15.43
C LEU A 85 -14.10 21.18 -13.90
N GLY A 86 -13.37 22.20 -13.45
CA GLY A 86 -13.32 22.62 -12.04
C GLY A 86 -12.51 21.68 -11.15
N VAL A 87 -11.51 20.99 -11.69
CA VAL A 87 -10.78 19.94 -10.99
C VAL A 87 -9.29 20.28 -10.89
N PRO A 88 -8.62 19.93 -9.78
CA PRO A 88 -7.17 20.06 -9.70
C PRO A 88 -6.48 19.18 -10.76
N PRO A 89 -5.51 19.73 -11.52
CA PRO A 89 -4.77 19.01 -12.55
C PRO A 89 -3.70 18.08 -11.94
N ALA A 90 -4.15 17.05 -11.24
CA ALA A 90 -3.31 15.96 -10.75
C ALA A 90 -3.07 14.91 -11.86
N SER A 91 -1.93 14.21 -11.80
CA SER A 91 -1.55 13.19 -12.80
C SER A 91 -2.61 12.10 -12.99
N GLY A 92 -3.25 11.68 -11.89
CA GLY A 92 -4.34 10.70 -11.90
C GLY A 92 -5.61 11.23 -12.59
N THR A 93 -5.97 12.50 -12.34
CA THR A 93 -7.13 13.17 -12.96
C THR A 93 -6.92 13.32 -14.46
N LEU A 94 -5.75 13.80 -14.87
CA LEU A 94 -5.39 13.95 -16.29
C LEU A 94 -5.46 12.60 -17.02
N SER A 95 -4.93 11.54 -16.41
CA SER A 95 -4.96 10.18 -16.96
C SER A 95 -6.38 9.58 -17.00
N HIS A 96 -7.24 9.94 -16.06
CA HIS A 96 -8.64 9.51 -16.04
C HIS A 96 -9.45 10.18 -17.14
N ILE A 97 -9.35 11.51 -17.26
CA ILE A 97 -10.04 12.28 -18.30
C ILE A 97 -9.54 11.90 -19.69
N GLY A 98 -8.23 11.72 -19.87
CA GLY A 98 -7.67 11.25 -21.14
C GLY A 98 -8.24 9.90 -21.59
N ARG A 99 -8.37 8.93 -20.67
CA ARG A 99 -9.03 7.64 -20.99
C ARG A 99 -10.50 7.79 -21.36
N ARG A 100 -11.20 8.75 -20.74
CA ARG A 100 -12.62 9.01 -21.03
C ARG A 100 -12.81 9.67 -22.39
N ILE A 101 -11.95 10.63 -22.76
CA ILE A 101 -11.92 11.22 -24.09
C ILE A 101 -11.76 10.12 -25.15
N ALA A 102 -10.76 9.24 -24.97
CA ALA A 102 -10.53 8.12 -25.88
C ALA A 102 -11.71 7.14 -25.95
N ALA A 103 -12.28 6.76 -24.80
CA ALA A 103 -13.43 5.84 -24.75
C ALA A 103 -14.71 6.43 -25.35
N ALA A 104 -14.88 7.76 -25.29
CA ALA A 104 -16.02 8.48 -25.86
C ALA A 104 -15.80 8.89 -27.33
N GLY A 105 -14.62 8.62 -27.91
CA GLY A 105 -14.29 8.99 -29.29
C GLY A 105 -14.25 10.51 -29.52
N ILE A 106 -13.95 11.30 -28.49
CA ILE A 106 -13.91 12.76 -28.61
C ILE A 106 -12.62 13.16 -29.35
N ASP A 107 -12.76 13.94 -30.42
CA ASP A 107 -11.60 14.40 -31.19
C ASP A 107 -10.71 15.36 -30.38
N VAL A 108 -9.43 15.01 -30.33
CA VAL A 108 -8.35 15.79 -29.68
C VAL A 108 -7.17 15.99 -30.63
N SER A 109 -7.39 15.87 -31.95
CA SER A 109 -6.40 16.13 -33.01
C SER A 109 -5.66 17.47 -32.84
N HIS A 110 -6.37 18.50 -32.37
CA HIS A 110 -5.84 19.84 -32.12
C HIS A 110 -5.02 19.98 -30.82
N PHE A 111 -4.88 18.94 -29.98
CA PHE A 111 -4.06 19.01 -28.77
C PHE A 111 -2.59 18.68 -29.11
N PRO A 112 -1.67 19.66 -29.17
CA PRO A 112 -0.26 19.43 -29.52
C PRO A 112 0.47 18.51 -28.53
N GLY A 113 0.04 18.49 -27.27
CA GLY A 113 0.59 17.61 -26.23
C GLY A 113 0.18 16.15 -26.37
N LEU A 114 -0.94 15.86 -27.04
CA LEU A 114 -1.44 14.50 -27.30
C LEU A 114 -1.03 13.99 -28.69
N ASN A 115 -0.92 14.88 -29.67
CA ASN A 115 -0.44 14.59 -31.03
C ASN A 115 0.98 15.09 -31.24
N ARG A 116 1.89 14.75 -30.31
CA ARG A 116 3.30 15.08 -30.50
C ARG A 116 3.82 14.32 -31.72
N PRO A 117 4.38 14.99 -32.75
CA PRO A 117 5.08 14.29 -33.81
C PRO A 117 6.17 13.44 -33.17
N GLN A 118 6.20 12.14 -33.50
CA GLN A 118 7.29 11.26 -33.07
C GLN A 118 8.59 11.87 -33.60
N THR A 119 9.60 12.01 -32.74
CA THR A 119 10.94 12.37 -33.21
C THR A 119 11.35 11.28 -34.20
N ASP A 120 11.38 11.59 -35.49
CA ASP A 120 11.84 10.65 -36.49
C ASP A 120 13.36 10.65 -36.41
N LEU A 121 13.91 9.58 -35.85
CA LEU A 121 15.36 9.43 -35.75
C LEU A 121 15.84 8.91 -37.11
N PRO A 122 16.85 9.54 -37.73
CA PRO A 122 17.28 9.23 -39.10
C PRO A 122 18.18 7.99 -39.14
N PHE A 123 17.77 6.89 -38.51
CA PHE A 123 18.51 5.63 -38.52
C PHE A 123 17.81 4.60 -39.39
N THR A 124 18.60 3.90 -40.19
CA THR A 124 18.13 2.76 -40.97
C THR A 124 17.81 1.57 -40.05
N THR A 125 17.00 0.63 -40.53
CA THR A 125 16.66 -0.57 -39.74
C THR A 125 17.91 -1.39 -39.40
N ASP A 126 18.91 -1.42 -40.27
CA ASP A 126 20.12 -2.22 -40.07
C ASP A 126 21.08 -1.58 -39.07
N GLU A 127 21.22 -0.25 -39.08
CA GLU A 127 21.93 0.50 -38.03
C GLU A 127 21.29 0.27 -36.66
N LEU A 128 19.96 0.28 -36.58
CA LEU A 128 19.22 0.00 -35.36
C LEU A 128 19.45 -1.44 -34.86
N ARG A 129 19.47 -2.42 -35.77
CA ARG A 129 19.76 -3.83 -35.43
C ARG A 129 21.18 -4.00 -34.91
N ALA A 130 22.16 -3.45 -35.61
CA ALA A 130 23.56 -3.53 -35.21
C ALA A 130 23.79 -2.90 -33.82
N ALA A 131 23.24 -1.71 -33.59
CA ALA A 131 23.34 -1.02 -32.31
C ALA A 131 22.54 -1.68 -31.18
N ALA A 132 21.44 -2.37 -31.49
CA ALA A 132 20.70 -3.15 -30.50
C ALA A 132 21.43 -4.45 -30.15
N ALA A 133 22.04 -5.13 -31.12
CA ALA A 133 22.76 -6.38 -30.92
C ALA A 133 24.02 -6.20 -30.04
N SER A 134 24.72 -5.07 -30.17
CA SER A 134 25.92 -4.77 -29.37
C SER A 134 25.62 -4.18 -27.98
N ALA A 135 24.35 -3.94 -27.65
CA ALA A 135 23.94 -3.30 -26.41
C ALA A 135 23.11 -4.22 -25.50
N GLU A 136 23.18 -3.97 -24.19
CA GLU A 136 22.38 -4.70 -23.19
C GLU A 136 21.16 -3.90 -22.69
N SER A 137 20.91 -2.71 -23.25
CA SER A 137 19.79 -1.84 -22.87
C SER A 137 19.50 -0.74 -23.90
N ILE A 138 18.30 -0.15 -23.86
CA ILE A 138 17.91 1.03 -24.67
C ILE A 138 18.88 2.20 -24.47
N ARG A 139 19.41 2.40 -23.26
CA ARG A 139 20.41 3.44 -22.98
C ARG A 139 21.75 3.13 -23.65
N GLY A 140 22.14 1.86 -23.68
CA GLY A 140 23.31 1.39 -24.43
C GLY A 140 23.16 1.60 -25.93
N THR A 141 22.00 1.24 -26.49
CA THR A 141 21.69 1.46 -27.91
C THR A 141 21.68 2.95 -28.25
N ALA A 142 21.10 3.80 -27.40
CA ALA A 142 21.12 5.25 -27.59
C ALA A 142 22.57 5.79 -27.63
N ARG A 143 23.42 5.33 -26.71
CA ARG A 143 24.84 5.72 -26.69
C ARG A 143 25.59 5.27 -27.94
N SER A 144 25.34 4.05 -28.42
CA SER A 144 25.95 3.53 -29.66
C SER A 144 25.54 4.31 -30.90
N LEU A 145 24.33 4.88 -30.90
CA LEU A 145 23.79 5.69 -32.00
C LEU A 145 24.05 7.19 -31.84
N GLY A 146 24.81 7.60 -30.81
CA GLY A 146 25.08 9.03 -30.52
C GLY A 146 23.84 9.82 -30.11
N ILE A 147 22.76 9.14 -29.68
CA ILE A 147 21.52 9.78 -29.25
C ILE A 147 21.67 10.31 -27.82
N PRO A 148 21.22 11.55 -27.53
CA PRO A 148 21.23 12.11 -26.19
C PRO A 148 20.50 11.23 -25.16
N ASP A 149 21.05 11.18 -23.94
CA ASP A 149 20.56 10.32 -22.87
C ASP A 149 19.45 10.97 -22.04
N ASP A 150 18.42 11.46 -22.74
CA ASP A 150 17.23 12.05 -22.12
C ASP A 150 16.02 11.12 -22.26
N GLY A 151 14.97 11.39 -21.46
CA GLY A 151 13.78 10.55 -21.45
C GLY A 151 12.98 10.57 -22.77
N ARG A 152 13.00 11.68 -23.50
CA ARG A 152 12.27 11.85 -24.77
C ARG A 152 12.95 11.03 -25.85
N SER A 153 14.26 11.15 -25.99
CA SER A 153 15.05 10.44 -27.00
C SER A 153 15.03 8.93 -26.78
N ARG A 154 15.16 8.46 -25.52
CA ARG A 154 15.01 7.03 -25.20
C ARG A 154 13.62 6.48 -25.51
N SER A 155 12.57 7.28 -25.28
CA SER A 155 11.19 6.87 -25.61
C SER A 155 10.95 6.81 -27.12
N ALA A 156 11.52 7.76 -27.88
CA ALA A 156 11.48 7.75 -29.34
C ALA A 156 12.21 6.52 -29.90
N LEU A 157 13.44 6.26 -29.45
CA LEU A 157 14.23 5.09 -29.84
C LEU A 157 13.51 3.78 -29.51
N ALA A 158 12.99 3.62 -28.28
CA ALA A 158 12.25 2.42 -27.89
C ALA A 158 10.99 2.20 -28.74
N SER A 159 10.34 3.28 -29.19
CA SER A 159 9.18 3.20 -30.09
C SER A 159 9.58 2.84 -31.51
N LEU A 160 10.68 3.41 -32.01
CA LEU A 160 11.25 3.11 -33.32
C LEU A 160 11.70 1.64 -33.44
N LEU A 161 12.44 1.12 -32.44
CA LEU A 161 12.86 -0.28 -32.37
C LEU A 161 11.66 -1.24 -32.43
N ARG A 162 10.61 -0.96 -31.64
CA ARG A 162 9.37 -1.76 -31.65
C ARG A 162 8.65 -1.70 -33.00
N ARG A 163 8.50 -0.52 -33.59
CA ARG A 163 7.82 -0.32 -34.89
C ARG A 163 8.56 -1.05 -36.03
N ARG A 164 9.89 -1.09 -35.97
CA ARG A 164 10.75 -1.75 -36.96
C ARG A 164 10.99 -3.24 -36.64
N GLY A 165 10.43 -3.77 -35.55
CA GLY A 165 10.58 -5.17 -35.16
C GLY A 165 12.01 -5.58 -34.82
N VAL A 166 12.83 -4.65 -34.30
CA VAL A 166 14.19 -4.97 -33.86
C VAL A 166 14.13 -5.74 -32.54
N ASP A 167 14.83 -6.87 -32.46
CA ASP A 167 14.87 -7.68 -31.24
C ASP A 167 15.62 -6.96 -30.11
N THR A 168 14.97 -6.88 -28.95
CA THR A 168 15.51 -6.30 -27.71
C THR A 168 15.23 -7.20 -26.51
N SER A 169 14.93 -8.48 -26.75
CA SER A 169 14.59 -9.46 -25.72
C SER A 169 15.76 -9.74 -24.77
N HIS A 170 17.00 -9.63 -25.26
CA HIS A 170 18.24 -9.83 -24.52
C HIS A 170 18.61 -8.68 -23.56
N PHE A 171 17.89 -7.56 -23.60
CA PHE A 171 18.20 -6.44 -22.72
C PHE A 171 17.94 -6.79 -21.25
N ARG A 172 18.80 -6.32 -20.34
CA ARG A 172 18.72 -6.62 -18.89
C ARG A 172 17.36 -6.34 -18.25
N ASN A 173 16.62 -5.35 -18.78
CA ASN A 173 15.30 -4.97 -18.30
C ASN A 173 14.23 -5.11 -19.41
N ALA A 174 14.42 -6.05 -20.32
CA ALA A 174 13.48 -6.33 -21.39
C ALA A 174 12.12 -6.69 -20.79
N ARG A 175 11.09 -5.91 -21.13
CA ARG A 175 9.72 -6.25 -20.78
C ARG A 175 9.20 -7.22 -21.82
N LEU A 176 9.58 -8.50 -21.70
CA LEU A 176 9.10 -9.57 -22.56
C LEU A 176 7.58 -9.49 -22.70
N ALA A 177 7.08 -9.53 -23.93
CA ALA A 177 5.66 -9.53 -24.19
C ALA A 177 5.03 -10.76 -23.52
N ILE A 178 3.78 -10.62 -23.06
CA ILE A 178 3.02 -11.74 -22.53
C ILE A 178 1.96 -12.04 -23.58
N PRO A 179 2.20 -13.01 -24.48
CA PRO A 179 1.27 -13.34 -25.54
C PRO A 179 -0.04 -13.84 -24.93
N GLU A 180 -1.16 -13.41 -25.52
CA GLU A 180 -2.49 -13.80 -25.02
C GLU A 180 -2.78 -15.28 -25.26
N ASP A 181 -2.43 -15.75 -26.46
CA ASP A 181 -2.43 -17.16 -26.85
C ASP A 181 -1.58 -17.99 -25.89
N ALA A 182 -0.34 -17.60 -25.61
CA ALA A 182 0.52 -18.33 -24.67
C ALA A 182 -0.12 -18.45 -23.27
N LEU A 183 -0.74 -17.37 -22.76
CA LEU A 183 -1.47 -17.43 -21.48
C LEU A 183 -2.65 -18.40 -21.49
N ARG A 184 -3.43 -18.44 -22.59
CA ARG A 184 -4.58 -19.36 -22.73
C ARG A 184 -4.14 -20.82 -22.68
N HIS A 185 -2.96 -21.15 -23.18
CA HIS A 185 -2.40 -22.50 -23.15
C HIS A 185 -1.74 -22.84 -21.80
N VAL A 186 -1.06 -21.87 -21.18
CA VAL A 186 -0.25 -22.11 -19.97
C VAL A 186 -1.07 -22.07 -18.67
N VAL A 187 -2.14 -21.27 -18.60
CA VAL A 187 -2.92 -21.10 -17.36
C VAL A 187 -3.65 -22.39 -16.94
N PRO A 188 -4.35 -23.13 -17.82
CA PRO A 188 -5.06 -24.34 -17.43
C PRO A 188 -4.18 -25.42 -16.75
N PRO A 189 -2.99 -25.79 -17.27
CA PRO A 189 -2.14 -26.78 -16.62
C PRO A 189 -1.34 -26.25 -15.41
N SER A 190 -1.31 -24.93 -15.20
CA SER A 190 -0.51 -24.33 -14.12
C SER A 190 -1.20 -24.42 -12.78
N THR A 191 -0.43 -24.64 -11.70
CA THR A 191 -0.96 -24.70 -10.33
C THR A 191 -0.74 -23.41 -9.54
N SER A 192 0.05 -22.47 -10.07
CA SER A 192 0.34 -21.18 -9.44
C SER A 192 0.78 -20.12 -10.45
N TYR A 193 0.73 -18.84 -10.06
CA TYR A 193 1.28 -17.74 -10.87
C TYR A 193 2.78 -17.89 -11.13
N ALA A 194 3.52 -18.54 -10.23
CA ALA A 194 4.94 -18.83 -10.43
C ALA A 194 5.13 -19.85 -11.56
N ASP A 195 4.29 -20.89 -11.63
CA ASP A 195 4.34 -21.89 -12.70
C ASP A 195 4.00 -21.26 -14.04
N VAL A 196 2.98 -20.38 -14.09
CA VAL A 196 2.66 -19.62 -15.30
C VAL A 196 3.85 -18.78 -15.76
N MET A 197 4.53 -18.08 -14.86
CA MET A 197 5.71 -17.30 -15.22
C MET A 197 6.85 -18.18 -15.75
N ARG A 198 7.15 -19.30 -15.11
CA ARG A 198 8.19 -20.24 -15.56
C ARG A 198 7.87 -20.83 -16.93
N ALA A 199 6.63 -21.27 -17.15
CA ALA A 199 6.19 -21.84 -18.43
C ALA A 199 6.17 -20.80 -19.57
N LEU A 200 6.04 -19.50 -19.25
CA LEU A 200 6.18 -18.40 -20.20
C LEU A 200 7.64 -17.92 -20.38
N GLY A 201 8.62 -18.58 -19.75
CA GLY A 201 10.02 -18.14 -19.79
C GLY A 201 10.28 -16.80 -19.07
N LEU A 202 9.38 -16.38 -18.19
CA LEU A 202 9.49 -15.14 -17.43
C LEU A 202 10.18 -15.39 -16.07
N GLU A 203 11.05 -14.48 -15.69
CA GLU A 203 11.63 -14.46 -14.35
C GLU A 203 10.54 -14.32 -13.27
N VAL A 204 10.63 -15.14 -12.22
CA VAL A 204 9.69 -15.14 -11.08
C VAL A 204 10.00 -13.98 -10.14
N ASN A 205 9.42 -12.82 -10.43
CA ASN A 205 9.52 -11.62 -9.60
C ASN A 205 8.16 -10.90 -9.47
N ASP A 206 8.06 -9.96 -8.52
CA ASP A 206 6.78 -9.26 -8.25
C ASP A 206 6.30 -8.40 -9.44
N THR A 207 7.23 -7.86 -10.24
CA THR A 207 6.89 -7.08 -11.44
C THR A 207 6.17 -7.95 -12.48
N ASN A 208 6.75 -9.09 -12.84
CA ASN A 208 6.15 -10.04 -13.78
C ASN A 208 4.87 -10.65 -13.21
N HIS A 209 4.84 -10.96 -11.91
CA HIS A 209 3.64 -11.44 -11.24
C HIS A 209 2.46 -10.48 -11.40
N ARG A 210 2.67 -9.16 -11.16
CA ARG A 210 1.63 -8.13 -11.37
C ARG A 210 1.19 -8.03 -12.82
N ARG A 211 2.13 -8.15 -13.78
CA ARG A 211 1.84 -8.09 -15.22
C ARG A 211 0.99 -9.28 -15.68
N VAL A 212 1.42 -10.50 -15.35
CA VAL A 212 0.71 -11.75 -15.66
C VAL A 212 -0.68 -11.73 -15.04
N ARG A 213 -0.79 -11.40 -13.75
CA ARG A 213 -2.08 -11.30 -13.05
C ARG A 213 -3.03 -10.30 -13.71
N ARG A 214 -2.55 -9.12 -14.10
CA ARG A 214 -3.38 -8.13 -14.79
C ARG A 214 -3.91 -8.67 -16.12
N LYS A 215 -3.06 -9.34 -16.90
CA LYS A 215 -3.43 -9.87 -18.21
C LYS A 215 -4.42 -11.04 -18.07
N ILE A 216 -4.20 -11.96 -17.14
CA ILE A 216 -5.14 -13.04 -16.79
C ILE A 216 -6.54 -12.48 -16.43
N VAL A 217 -6.59 -11.45 -15.57
CA VAL A 217 -7.86 -10.80 -15.20
C VAL A 217 -8.52 -10.12 -16.41
N GLN A 218 -7.74 -9.43 -17.25
CA GLN A 218 -8.26 -8.80 -18.47
C GLN A 218 -8.87 -9.83 -19.43
N LEU A 219 -8.25 -11.00 -19.53
CA LEU A 219 -8.68 -12.12 -20.38
C LEU A 219 -9.75 -13.00 -19.75
N LYS A 220 -10.11 -12.73 -18.48
CA LYS A 220 -11.07 -13.52 -17.69
C LYS A 220 -10.72 -15.02 -17.65
N LEU A 221 -9.44 -15.35 -17.57
CA LEU A 221 -8.99 -16.74 -17.44
C LEU A 221 -9.25 -17.23 -16.01
N ASP A 222 -9.71 -18.48 -15.88
CA ASP A 222 -9.91 -19.09 -14.57
C ASP A 222 -8.58 -19.40 -13.90
N THR A 223 -8.45 -18.99 -12.64
CA THR A 223 -7.33 -19.32 -11.76
C THR A 223 -7.84 -19.81 -10.40
N GLY A 224 -9.08 -20.30 -10.34
CA GLY A 224 -9.68 -20.86 -9.13
C GLY A 224 -8.96 -22.11 -8.64
N HIS A 225 -8.41 -22.89 -9.58
CA HIS A 225 -7.61 -24.10 -9.33
C HIS A 225 -6.20 -23.82 -8.80
N PHE A 226 -5.73 -22.56 -8.83
CA PHE A 226 -4.40 -22.25 -8.34
C PHE A 226 -4.30 -22.51 -6.83
N ILE A 227 -3.24 -23.20 -6.43
CA ILE A 227 -2.96 -23.56 -5.04
C ILE A 227 -2.78 -22.27 -4.25
N ARG A 228 -3.76 -21.94 -3.42
CA ARG A 228 -3.63 -20.89 -2.42
C ARG A 228 -2.85 -21.48 -1.26
N ARG A 229 -1.55 -21.20 -1.22
CA ARG A 229 -0.85 -21.25 0.07
C ARG A 229 -1.50 -20.18 0.93
N SER A 230 -2.34 -20.58 1.89
CA SER A 230 -2.51 -19.76 3.08
C SER A 230 -1.08 -19.56 3.56
N TRP A 231 -0.59 -18.32 3.58
CA TRP A 231 0.61 -18.00 4.32
C TRP A 231 0.36 -18.66 5.68
N ALA A 232 1.08 -19.74 5.97
CA ALA A 232 0.93 -20.46 7.23
C ALA A 232 0.95 -19.36 8.28
N THR A 233 -0.12 -19.28 9.08
CA THR A 233 -0.26 -18.29 10.14
C THR A 233 1.10 -18.18 10.78
N GLN A 234 1.82 -17.09 10.50
CA GLN A 234 3.23 -17.02 10.82
C GLN A 234 3.24 -17.14 12.34
N GLN A 235 3.71 -18.28 12.85
CA GLN A 235 3.75 -18.56 14.28
C GLN A 235 4.63 -17.46 14.84
N VAL A 236 4.00 -16.40 15.37
CA VAL A 236 4.73 -15.28 15.95
C VAL A 236 5.45 -15.91 17.14
N PRO A 237 6.79 -15.97 17.12
CA PRO A 237 7.52 -16.58 18.23
C PRO A 237 7.09 -15.88 19.51
N GLU A 238 6.89 -16.65 20.58
CA GLU A 238 6.57 -16.06 21.87
C GLU A 238 7.63 -15.00 22.24
N PRO A 239 7.22 -13.79 22.65
CA PRO A 239 8.16 -12.74 22.98
C PRO A 239 9.10 -13.20 24.10
N ARG A 240 10.41 -13.26 23.83
CA ARG A 240 11.42 -13.60 24.86
C ARG A 240 11.32 -12.66 26.06
N ALA A 241 11.38 -13.19 27.27
CA ALA A 241 11.42 -12.40 28.50
C ALA A 241 12.58 -11.39 28.47
N VAL A 242 12.30 -10.14 28.82
CA VAL A 242 13.29 -9.06 28.86
C VAL A 242 13.74 -8.73 30.29
N ALA A 243 12.94 -9.06 31.30
CA ALA A 243 13.25 -8.77 32.70
C ALA A 243 14.65 -9.22 33.15
N PRO A 244 15.11 -10.47 32.89
CA PRO A 244 16.41 -10.94 33.36
C PRO A 244 17.60 -10.15 32.81
N THR A 245 17.45 -9.53 31.63
CA THR A 245 18.51 -8.74 30.98
C THR A 245 18.36 -7.24 31.19
N THR A 246 17.22 -6.80 31.74
CA THR A 246 16.87 -5.39 31.85
C THR A 246 16.94 -4.90 33.28
N LEU A 247 16.52 -5.72 34.25
CA LEU A 247 16.47 -5.36 35.67
C LEU A 247 17.79 -5.67 36.38
N ILE A 248 18.87 -5.10 35.87
CA ILE A 248 20.24 -5.30 36.36
C ILE A 248 20.93 -3.96 36.59
N VAL A 249 22.02 -3.99 37.36
CA VAL A 249 22.97 -2.87 37.40
C VAL A 249 23.82 -2.93 36.13
N LYS A 250 23.81 -1.85 35.35
CA LYS A 250 24.61 -1.74 34.12
C LYS A 250 26.03 -1.26 34.45
N PRO A 251 27.05 -1.69 33.70
CA PRO A 251 28.41 -1.22 33.90
C PRO A 251 28.52 0.30 33.61
N PRO A 252 29.42 1.02 34.31
CA PRO A 252 29.69 2.43 34.05
C PRO A 252 29.95 2.71 32.57
N GLY A 253 29.41 3.82 32.04
CA GLY A 253 29.52 4.19 30.62
C GLY A 253 28.43 3.58 29.71
N SER A 254 27.57 2.71 30.24
CA SER A 254 26.41 2.21 29.50
C SER A 254 25.39 3.31 29.19
N SER A 255 24.71 3.20 28.04
CA SER A 255 23.58 4.05 27.69
C SER A 255 22.37 3.82 28.61
N ARG A 256 21.54 4.87 28.81
CA ARG A 256 20.28 4.75 29.56
C ARG A 256 19.38 3.69 28.94
N THR A 257 18.83 2.80 29.76
CA THR A 257 17.85 1.81 29.31
C THR A 257 16.59 2.51 28.79
N ASN A 258 16.07 2.04 27.65
CA ASN A 258 14.85 2.58 27.06
C ASN A 258 13.64 2.40 28.01
N ARG A 259 12.86 3.46 28.20
CA ARG A 259 11.69 3.48 29.10
C ARG A 259 10.69 2.36 28.80
N THR A 260 10.37 2.11 27.53
CA THR A 260 9.42 1.08 27.12
C THR A 260 9.92 -0.32 27.50
N ARG A 261 11.24 -0.54 27.45
CA ARG A 261 11.86 -1.79 27.88
C ARG A 261 11.75 -1.99 29.39
N LEU A 262 11.96 -0.93 30.18
CA LEU A 262 11.78 -0.97 31.64
C LEU A 262 10.31 -1.23 32.04
N HIS A 263 9.33 -0.60 31.37
CA HIS A 263 7.92 -0.88 31.61
C HIS A 263 7.59 -2.36 31.40
N ARG A 264 8.04 -2.90 30.26
CA ARG A 264 7.83 -4.32 29.94
C ARG A 264 8.47 -5.23 30.98
N ALA A 265 9.72 -4.95 31.36
CA ALA A 265 10.44 -5.75 32.35
C ALA A 265 9.76 -5.75 33.73
N LEU A 266 9.29 -4.58 34.20
CA LEU A 266 8.57 -4.46 35.47
C LEU A 266 7.22 -5.18 35.45
N GLN A 267 6.49 -5.13 34.33
CA GLN A 267 5.26 -5.89 34.13
C GLN A 267 5.50 -7.40 34.12
N GLU A 268 6.59 -7.85 33.48
CA GLU A 268 6.98 -9.27 33.43
C GLU A 268 7.27 -9.86 34.82
N VAL A 269 7.82 -9.07 35.76
CA VAL A 269 8.04 -9.51 37.15
C VAL A 269 6.85 -9.20 38.08
N GLY A 270 5.73 -8.72 37.55
CA GLY A 270 4.51 -8.50 38.31
C GLY A 270 4.46 -7.23 39.17
N ILE A 271 5.31 -6.23 38.89
CA ILE A 271 5.23 -4.94 39.60
C ILE A 271 3.93 -4.23 39.21
N PRO A 272 3.04 -3.90 40.17
CA PRO A 272 1.77 -3.27 39.86
C PRO A 272 1.93 -1.91 39.20
N TYR A 273 1.19 -1.67 38.12
CA TYR A 273 1.19 -0.40 37.39
C TYR A 273 0.36 0.68 38.12
N ARG A 274 0.86 1.15 39.27
CA ARG A 274 0.25 2.22 40.05
C ARG A 274 1.31 3.13 40.63
N CYS A 275 0.99 4.40 40.81
CA CYS A 275 1.86 5.34 41.51
C CYS A 275 2.09 4.85 42.95
N VAL A 276 3.35 4.69 43.36
CA VAL A 276 3.68 4.24 44.72
C VAL A 276 3.28 5.27 45.79
N SER A 277 3.28 6.57 45.45
CA SER A 277 2.92 7.64 46.39
C SER A 277 1.40 7.81 46.56
N CYS A 278 0.65 8.06 45.47
CA CYS A 278 -0.80 8.36 45.56
C CYS A 278 -1.72 7.21 45.11
N GLY A 279 -1.18 6.06 44.70
CA GLY A 279 -1.97 4.92 44.26
C GLY A 279 -2.62 5.04 42.87
N ASN A 280 -2.48 6.18 42.17
CA ASN A 280 -3.12 6.39 40.86
C ASN A 280 -2.70 5.29 39.84
N PRO A 281 -3.65 4.62 39.17
CA PRO A 281 -3.40 3.52 38.24
C PRO A 281 -2.92 3.95 36.84
N GLY A 282 -2.65 5.25 36.63
CA GLY A 282 -2.38 5.83 35.31
C GLY A 282 -3.63 6.39 34.64
N GLU A 283 -4.60 6.91 35.41
CA GLU A 283 -5.83 7.50 34.89
C GLU A 283 -6.09 8.90 35.49
N TRP A 284 -6.47 9.84 34.63
CA TRP A 284 -6.82 11.20 35.00
C TRP A 284 -7.96 11.71 34.12
N LEU A 285 -9.04 12.19 34.73
CA LEU A 285 -10.26 12.66 34.02
C LEU A 285 -10.80 11.65 32.99
N GLY A 286 -10.75 10.35 33.31
CA GLY A 286 -11.19 9.27 32.41
C GLY A 286 -10.24 8.98 31.24
N GLN A 287 -9.06 9.62 31.19
CA GLN A 287 -8.03 9.37 30.19
C GLN A 287 -6.82 8.66 30.80
N SER A 288 -6.30 7.64 30.10
CA SER A 288 -5.10 6.92 30.51
C SER A 288 -3.84 7.75 30.24
N PHE A 289 -2.90 7.78 31.18
CA PHE A 289 -1.57 8.37 31.01
C PHE A 289 -0.47 7.43 31.49
N THR A 290 0.74 7.61 30.98
CA THR A 290 1.89 6.76 31.34
C THR A 290 2.48 7.21 32.67
N LEU A 291 2.46 6.34 33.69
CA LEU A 291 3.26 6.51 34.90
C LEU A 291 4.76 6.54 34.55
N GLN A 292 5.49 7.44 35.20
CA GLN A 292 6.93 7.60 35.01
C GLN A 292 7.68 6.58 35.89
N ILE A 293 8.83 6.13 35.40
CA ILE A 293 9.74 5.25 36.16
C ILE A 293 10.81 6.13 36.78
N ASP A 294 10.85 6.12 38.10
CA ASP A 294 11.86 6.81 38.89
C ASP A 294 12.83 5.79 39.51
N HIS A 295 14.11 6.18 39.55
CA HIS A 295 15.18 5.44 40.20
C HIS A 295 15.32 5.98 41.62
N ILE A 296 15.09 5.17 42.64
CA ILE A 296 15.05 5.61 44.05
C ILE A 296 16.39 6.24 44.47
N ASN A 297 17.51 5.63 44.07
CA ASN A 297 18.86 6.18 44.31
C ASN A 297 19.26 7.33 43.35
N GLY A 298 18.47 7.59 42.30
CA GLY A 298 18.77 8.56 41.26
C GLY A 298 19.84 8.13 40.24
N ASP A 299 20.35 6.90 40.33
CA ASP A 299 21.29 6.32 39.37
C ASP A 299 20.54 5.53 38.29
N TRP A 300 20.55 6.07 37.08
CA TRP A 300 19.97 5.46 35.88
C TRP A 300 20.62 4.15 35.41
N LEU A 301 21.80 3.78 35.95
CA LEU A 301 22.47 2.51 35.65
C LEU A 301 21.92 1.36 36.50
N ASP A 302 21.39 1.65 37.69
CA ASP A 302 20.82 0.65 38.59
C ASP A 302 19.35 0.38 38.26
N ASN A 303 19.09 -0.52 37.30
CA ASN A 303 17.73 -0.86 36.88
C ASN A 303 17.10 -2.01 37.68
N ARG A 304 17.68 -2.41 38.82
CA ARG A 304 17.11 -3.49 39.63
C ARG A 304 15.69 -3.15 40.07
N ALA A 305 14.82 -4.16 40.15
CA ALA A 305 13.39 -3.96 40.39
C ALA A 305 13.11 -3.19 41.70
N GLU A 306 13.88 -3.50 42.75
CA GLU A 306 13.81 -2.84 44.05
C GLU A 306 14.21 -1.37 44.05
N ASN A 307 14.98 -0.92 43.05
CA ASN A 307 15.40 0.47 42.89
C ASN A 307 14.46 1.27 41.97
N LEU A 308 13.52 0.62 41.28
CA LEU A 308 12.58 1.26 40.36
C LEU A 308 11.21 1.41 40.99
N ARG A 309 10.58 2.56 40.78
CA ARG A 309 9.19 2.80 41.20
C ARG A 309 8.39 3.52 40.13
N TYR A 310 7.09 3.19 40.06
CA TYR A 310 6.14 3.96 39.26
C TYR A 310 5.65 5.18 40.03
N LEU A 311 5.68 6.33 39.38
CA LEU A 311 5.14 7.59 39.91
C LEU A 311 4.30 8.30 38.85
N CYS A 312 3.19 8.90 39.24
CA CYS A 312 2.49 9.83 38.34
C CYS A 312 3.31 11.13 38.18
N PRO A 313 3.12 11.92 37.11
CA PRO A 313 3.86 13.16 36.89
C PRO A 313 3.84 14.11 38.09
N ASN A 314 2.72 14.17 38.82
CA ASN A 314 2.57 15.05 39.97
C ASN A 314 3.41 14.58 41.18
N CYS A 315 3.36 13.28 41.51
CA CYS A 315 4.16 12.71 42.60
C CYS A 315 5.65 12.65 42.24
N HIS A 316 5.98 12.41 40.97
CA HIS A 316 7.36 12.41 40.52
C HIS A 316 7.98 13.80 40.65
N ALA A 317 7.22 14.87 40.40
CA ALA A 317 7.71 16.24 40.58
C ALA A 317 8.15 16.59 42.02
N LEU A 318 7.74 15.78 43.01
CA LEU A 318 8.09 15.97 44.42
C LEU A 318 9.34 15.20 44.86
N THR A 319 9.95 14.38 44.00
CA THR A 319 11.13 13.59 44.37
C THR A 319 12.42 14.41 44.30
N ASP A 320 13.39 14.08 45.15
CA ASP A 320 14.74 14.68 45.10
C ASP A 320 15.54 14.31 43.84
N THR A 321 15.03 13.34 43.08
CA THR A 321 15.57 12.87 41.80
C THR A 321 14.96 13.61 40.60
N TRP A 322 13.88 14.36 40.81
CA TRP A 322 13.19 15.10 39.77
C TRP A 322 14.04 16.24 39.23
N CYS A 323 14.21 16.28 37.90
CA CYS A 323 14.96 17.32 37.21
C CYS A 323 16.33 17.62 37.88
N ARG A 324 17.13 16.58 38.19
CA ARG A 324 18.52 16.73 38.67
C ARG A 324 19.40 17.41 37.61
N ASN A 325 19.25 18.74 37.57
CA ASN A 325 20.15 19.74 37.03
C ASN A 325 20.03 21.06 37.86
N ARG A 326 19.38 21.02 39.04
CA ARG A 326 19.36 22.15 39.98
C ARG A 326 20.41 21.94 41.07
N ARG A 327 21.36 22.88 41.16
CA ARG A 327 22.32 23.00 42.27
C ARG A 327 21.58 22.88 43.60
N PRO A 328 22.19 22.25 44.64
CA PRO A 328 21.55 22.11 45.94
C PRO A 328 21.15 23.48 46.48
N ARG A 329 19.86 23.65 46.81
CA ARG A 329 19.42 24.80 47.62
C ARG A 329 19.96 24.59 49.03
N SER A 330 20.91 25.41 49.45
CA SER A 330 21.29 25.52 50.85
C SER A 330 20.03 25.81 51.68
N ARG A 331 19.60 24.84 52.48
CA ARG A 331 18.59 25.07 53.50
C ARG A 331 19.31 25.67 54.71
N THR A 332 19.47 26.98 54.72
CA THR A 332 19.75 27.70 55.97
C THR A 332 18.48 27.63 56.81
N ARG A 333 18.53 26.90 57.92
CA ARG A 333 17.51 26.96 58.98
C ARG A 333 17.74 28.27 59.75
N THR A 334 16.72 29.13 59.78
CA THR A 334 16.47 30.04 60.91
C THR A 334 15.29 29.51 61.70
#